data_AF-A0A0X1SXF5-F1
#
_entry.id   AF-A0A0X1SXF5-F1
#
_cell.length_a   1.000
_cell.length_b   1.000
_cell.length_c   1.000
_cell.angle_alpha   90.00
_cell.angle_beta   90.00
_cell.angle_gamma   90.00
#
_symmetry.space_group_name_H-M   'P 1'
#
loop_
_entity.id
_entity.type
_entity.pdbx_description
1 polymer ?
#
loop_
_entity_poly.entity_id
_entity_poly.type
_entity_poly.pdbx_seq_one_letter_code
_entity_poly.pdbx_strand_id
1 'polypeptide(L)'
;MNLSLELQKRRNRFNNPLVHVPLPPLNALRECLVKSLGIAVEQRDDRLHFRTLDGDPCTLEYVGAYLVRRTLHGVEDVSVQQWLSLNLSLCRHYMSIECQGQTPVINGLIVEEASQELTLKSLAAFFNLSNAAKHTAH
;
A
#
# COMPACT_ATOMS: atom_id res chain seq x y z
N MET A 1 15.13 6.85 42.17
CA MET A 1 14.24 7.21 41.04
C MET A 1 12.89 6.55 41.31
N ASN A 2 11.79 7.32 41.46
CA ASN A 2 10.51 6.78 41.90
C ASN A 2 9.63 6.42 40.68
N LEU A 3 9.52 5.12 40.40
CA LEU A 3 8.80 4.55 39.26
C LEU A 3 7.33 5.01 39.20
N SER A 4 6.72 5.25 40.36
CA SER A 4 5.32 5.66 40.48
C SER A 4 5.09 7.08 39.96
N LEU A 5 6.04 7.99 40.20
CA LEU A 5 6.02 9.36 39.67
C LEU A 5 6.22 9.39 38.15
N GLU A 6 7.05 8.48 37.63
CA GLU A 6 7.33 8.38 36.20
C GLU A 6 6.11 7.83 35.42
N LEU A 7 5.43 6.83 35.99
CA LEU A 7 4.18 6.28 35.46
C LEU A 7 3.05 7.32 35.50
N GLN A 8 2.97 8.11 36.57
CA GLN A 8 1.95 9.15 36.70
C GLN A 8 2.19 10.32 35.73
N LYS A 9 3.45 10.72 35.50
CA LYS A 9 3.81 11.69 34.45
C LYS A 9 3.46 11.19 33.05
N ARG A 10 3.68 9.90 32.75
CA ARG A 10 3.30 9.29 31.46
C ARG A 10 1.78 9.29 31.29
N ARG A 11 1.03 8.87 32.31
CA ARG A 11 -0.44 8.84 32.30
C ARG A 11 -1.05 10.23 32.10
N ASN A 12 -0.47 11.26 32.72
CA ASN A 12 -0.90 12.65 32.53
C ASN A 12 -0.61 13.20 31.14
N ARG A 13 0.42 12.71 30.42
CA ARG A 13 0.59 13.03 29.00
C ARG A 13 -0.50 12.39 28.15
N PHE A 14 -0.80 11.11 28.36
CA PHE A 14 -1.86 10.42 27.60
C PHE A 14 -3.27 10.97 27.84
N ASN A 15 -3.54 11.55 29.01
CA ASN A 15 -4.82 12.18 29.34
C ASN A 15 -4.95 13.64 28.89
N ASN A 16 -3.94 14.20 28.24
CA ASN A 16 -4.02 15.56 27.73
C ASN A 16 -4.72 15.53 26.36
N PRO A 17 -5.89 16.16 26.18
CA PRO A 17 -6.68 16.11 24.93
C PRO A 17 -5.97 16.76 23.73
N LEU A 18 -4.80 17.36 23.93
CA LEU A 18 -3.90 17.88 22.89
C LEU A 18 -2.84 16.87 22.43
N VAL A 19 -2.77 15.67 23.03
CA VAL A 19 -1.93 14.60 22.48
C VAL A 19 -2.67 14.01 21.28
N HIS A 20 -2.31 14.52 20.10
CA HIS A 20 -2.61 13.86 18.84
C HIS A 20 -2.06 12.44 18.90
N VAL A 21 -2.95 11.47 19.18
CA VAL A 21 -2.64 10.06 18.97
C VAL A 21 -2.45 9.92 17.46
N PRO A 22 -1.27 9.46 16.98
CA PRO A 22 -1.07 9.26 15.55
C PRO A 22 -2.13 8.28 15.05
N LEU A 23 -2.77 8.64 13.92
CA LEU A 23 -3.72 7.76 13.27
C LEU A 23 -3.04 6.42 12.98
N PRO A 24 -3.77 5.30 13.06
CA PRO A 24 -3.27 4.03 12.55
C PRO A 24 -2.73 4.21 11.11
N PRO A 25 -1.58 3.61 10.74
CA PRO A 25 -0.91 3.88 9.47
C PRO A 25 -1.83 3.75 8.25
N LEU A 26 -2.70 2.74 8.25
CA LEU A 26 -3.68 2.52 7.19
C LEU A 26 -4.71 3.66 7.08
N ASN A 27 -5.18 4.19 8.22
CA ASN A 27 -6.12 5.31 8.25
C ASN A 27 -5.45 6.62 7.81
N ALA A 28 -4.20 6.84 8.23
CA ALA A 28 -3.41 7.99 7.79
C ALA A 28 -3.24 7.99 6.26
N LEU A 29 -2.87 6.84 5.70
CA LEU A 29 -2.74 6.69 4.25
C LEU A 29 -4.09 6.88 3.53
N ARG A 30 -5.19 6.31 4.07
CA ARG A 30 -6.53 6.51 3.52
C ARG A 30 -6.89 8.00 3.43
N GLU A 31 -6.63 8.76 4.49
CA GLU A 31 -6.87 10.20 4.48
C GLU A 31 -6.06 10.92 3.41
N CYS A 32 -4.78 10.55 3.22
CA CYS A 32 -3.95 11.08 2.16
C CYS A 32 -4.52 10.76 0.76
N LEU A 33 -4.90 9.50 0.51
CA LEU A 33 -5.47 9.09 -0.79
C LEU A 33 -6.76 9.86 -1.10
N VAL A 34 -7.66 10.02 -0.12
CA VAL A 34 -8.95 10.68 -0.32
C VAL A 34 -8.78 12.20 -0.39
N LYS A 35 -8.13 12.82 0.60
CA LYS A 35 -8.09 14.29 0.75
C LYS A 35 -7.05 14.93 -0.16
N SER A 36 -5.89 14.30 -0.34
CA SER A 36 -4.79 14.90 -1.12
C SER A 36 -4.83 14.49 -2.59
N LEU A 37 -5.24 13.26 -2.89
CA LEU A 37 -5.23 12.73 -4.26
C LEU A 37 -6.62 12.58 -4.89
N GLY A 38 -7.70 12.78 -4.11
CA GLY A 38 -9.07 12.65 -4.62
C GLY A 38 -9.44 11.23 -5.05
N ILE A 39 -8.71 10.21 -4.59
CA ILE A 39 -8.95 8.82 -4.93
C ILE A 39 -10.13 8.32 -4.09
N ALA A 40 -11.15 7.76 -4.75
CA ALA A 40 -12.23 7.09 -4.06
C ALA A 40 -11.71 5.79 -3.42
N VAL A 41 -11.68 5.75 -2.08
CA VAL A 41 -11.21 4.61 -1.30
C VAL A 41 -12.34 4.11 -0.41
N GLU A 42 -12.66 2.83 -0.54
CA GLU A 42 -13.58 2.11 0.35
C GLU A 42 -12.74 1.32 1.37
N GLN A 43 -13.09 1.40 2.65
CA GLN A 43 -12.45 0.59 3.68
C GLN A 43 -13.37 -0.58 4.04
N ARG A 44 -12.86 -1.80 3.93
CA ARG A 44 -13.53 -3.04 4.35
C ARG A 44 -12.59 -3.78 5.28
N ASP A 45 -13.01 -4.00 6.51
CA ASP A 45 -12.18 -4.56 7.58
C ASP A 45 -10.84 -3.80 7.69
N ASP A 46 -9.72 -4.51 7.67
CA ASP A 46 -8.35 -3.98 7.75
C ASP A 46 -7.74 -3.70 6.37
N ARG A 47 -8.58 -3.45 5.35
CA ARG A 47 -8.16 -3.24 3.97
C ARG A 47 -8.79 -2.01 3.34
N LEU A 48 -7.99 -1.31 2.55
CA LEU A 48 -8.43 -0.25 1.65
C LEU A 48 -8.61 -0.84 0.25
N HIS A 49 -9.75 -0.53 -0.37
CA HIS A 49 -10.13 -0.94 -1.71
C HIS A 49 -10.31 0.30 -2.56
N PHE A 50 -9.70 0.31 -3.74
CA PHE A 50 -9.82 1.41 -4.69
C PHE A 50 -9.52 0.92 -6.11
N ARG A 51 -9.70 1.81 -7.09
CA ARG A 51 -9.34 1.54 -8.49
C ARG A 51 -8.20 2.46 -8.91
N THR A 52 -7.29 1.93 -9.72
CA THR A 52 -6.30 2.75 -10.42
C THR A 52 -6.96 3.56 -11.54
N LEU A 53 -6.21 4.49 -12.13
CA LEU A 53 -6.68 5.32 -13.25
C LEU A 53 -7.05 4.51 -14.49
N ASP A 54 -6.41 3.37 -14.71
CA ASP A 54 -6.72 2.44 -15.80
C ASP A 54 -7.78 1.39 -15.43
N GLY A 55 -8.43 1.55 -14.27
CA GLY A 55 -9.61 0.78 -13.86
C GLY A 55 -9.32 -0.51 -13.08
N ASP A 56 -8.04 -0.85 -12.87
CA ASP A 56 -7.63 -2.06 -12.15
C ASP A 56 -8.01 -1.99 -10.66
N PRO A 57 -8.63 -3.05 -10.11
CA PRO A 57 -8.87 -3.18 -8.68
C PRO A 57 -7.57 -3.25 -7.90
N CYS A 58 -7.51 -2.46 -6.83
CA CYS A 58 -6.40 -2.45 -5.88
C CYS A 58 -6.90 -2.67 -4.45
N THR A 59 -6.12 -3.44 -3.70
CA THR A 59 -6.28 -3.57 -2.26
C THR A 59 -5.00 -3.19 -1.54
N LEU A 60 -5.12 -2.55 -0.39
CA LEU A 60 -4.00 -2.17 0.44
C LEU A 60 -4.30 -2.52 1.91
N GLU A 61 -3.41 -3.27 2.54
CA GLU A 61 -3.50 -3.64 3.95
C GLU A 61 -2.20 -3.31 4.69
N TYR A 62 -2.25 -3.21 6.02
CA TYR A 62 -1.07 -2.89 6.83
C TYR A 62 -0.81 -3.98 7.87
N VAL A 63 0.35 -4.64 7.78
CA VAL A 63 0.80 -5.69 8.71
C VAL A 63 2.28 -5.45 9.07
N GLY A 64 2.56 -4.30 9.68
CA GLY A 64 3.94 -3.83 9.93
C GLY A 64 4.65 -3.26 8.69
N ALA A 65 4.03 -3.42 7.52
CA ALA A 65 4.34 -2.76 6.26
C ALA A 65 3.05 -2.71 5.42
N TYR A 66 3.01 -1.86 4.40
CA TYR A 66 1.89 -1.81 3.47
C TYR A 66 2.04 -2.91 2.42
N LEU A 67 1.05 -3.79 2.36
CA LEU A 67 0.91 -4.80 1.31
C LEU A 67 -0.08 -4.27 0.28
N VAL A 68 0.39 -4.06 -0.95
CA VAL A 68 -0.41 -3.57 -2.06
C VAL A 68 -0.62 -4.71 -3.04
N ARG A 69 -1.87 -4.92 -3.46
CA ARG A 69 -2.22 -5.89 -4.50
C ARG A 69 -3.00 -5.19 -5.58
N ARG A 70 -2.60 -5.38 -6.83
CA ARG A 70 -3.25 -4.85 -8.02
C ARG A 70 -3.60 -5.99 -8.96
N THR A 71 -4.88 -6.12 -9.31
CA THR A 71 -5.36 -7.11 -10.27
C THR A 71 -5.34 -6.50 -11.67
N LEU A 72 -4.55 -7.07 -12.60
CA LEU A 72 -4.34 -6.46 -13.92
C LEU A 72 -5.40 -6.95 -14.90
N HIS A 73 -6.38 -6.12 -15.24
CA HIS A 73 -7.38 -6.45 -16.26
C HIS A 73 -6.93 -6.10 -17.67
N GLY A 74 -7.47 -6.82 -18.65
CA GLY A 74 -7.22 -6.61 -20.08
C GLY A 74 -5.99 -7.33 -20.61
N VAL A 75 -5.26 -8.03 -19.74
CA VAL A 75 -4.02 -8.77 -20.06
C VAL A 75 -4.17 -10.28 -19.82
N GLU A 76 -5.40 -10.79 -19.77
CA GLU A 76 -5.70 -12.18 -19.45
C GLU A 76 -5.12 -13.18 -20.48
N ASP A 77 -4.92 -12.73 -21.72
CA ASP A 77 -4.37 -13.55 -22.82
C ASP A 77 -2.83 -13.59 -22.86
N VAL A 78 -2.16 -12.80 -22.01
CA VAL A 78 -0.69 -12.79 -21.94
C VAL A 78 -0.19 -14.10 -21.33
N SER A 79 0.82 -14.70 -21.95
CA SER A 79 1.37 -15.97 -21.47
C SER A 79 2.03 -15.82 -20.09
N VAL A 80 1.90 -16.86 -19.26
CA VAL A 80 2.57 -16.92 -17.95
C VAL A 80 4.09 -16.72 -18.08
N GLN A 81 4.71 -17.19 -19.16
CA GLN A 81 6.15 -17.02 -19.39
C GLN A 81 6.55 -15.55 -19.54
N GLN A 82 5.75 -14.73 -20.22
CA GLN A 82 6.00 -13.29 -20.35
C GLN A 82 5.96 -12.62 -18.97
N TRP A 83 4.96 -12.94 -18.14
CA TRP A 83 4.89 -12.42 -16.77
C TRP A 83 6.05 -12.85 -15.89
N LEU A 84 6.44 -14.12 -15.96
CA LEU A 84 7.59 -14.64 -15.20
C LEU A 84 8.89 -13.94 -15.60
N SER A 85 9.06 -13.59 -16.87
CA SER A 85 10.24 -12.85 -17.33
C SER A 85 10.33 -11.44 -16.73
N LEU A 86 9.18 -10.78 -16.56
CA LEU A 86 9.09 -9.46 -15.92
C LEU A 86 9.27 -9.54 -14.39
N ASN A 87 8.91 -10.67 -13.78
CA ASN A 87 8.95 -10.86 -12.33
C ASN A 87 10.36 -10.64 -11.75
N LEU A 88 11.42 -11.09 -12.46
CA LEU A 88 12.81 -10.89 -12.03
C LEU A 88 13.19 -9.41 -11.90
N SER A 89 12.68 -8.56 -12.80
CA SER A 89 12.90 -7.11 -12.76
C SER A 89 12.16 -6.46 -11.59
N LEU A 90 10.96 -6.94 -11.29
CA LEU A 90 10.11 -6.43 -10.21
C LEU A 90 10.59 -6.81 -8.80
N CYS A 91 11.23 -7.97 -8.64
CA CYS A 91 11.76 -8.42 -7.34
C CYS A 91 12.73 -7.40 -6.70
N ARG A 92 13.48 -6.66 -7.51
CA ARG A 92 14.41 -5.61 -7.04
C ARG A 92 13.69 -4.43 -6.37
N HIS A 93 12.39 -4.31 -6.59
CA HIS A 93 11.50 -3.27 -6.07
C HIS A 93 10.52 -3.80 -5.02
N TYR A 94 10.79 -4.97 -4.43
CA TYR A 94 9.89 -5.63 -3.47
C TYR A 94 8.49 -5.90 -4.06
N MET A 95 8.45 -6.19 -5.35
CA MET A 95 7.24 -6.51 -6.10
C MET A 95 7.32 -7.93 -6.66
N SER A 96 6.17 -8.56 -6.84
CA SER A 96 6.07 -9.87 -7.48
C SER A 96 4.79 -9.98 -8.30
N ILE A 97 4.79 -10.90 -9.27
CA ILE A 97 3.61 -11.24 -10.08
C ILE A 97 3.13 -12.65 -9.72
N GLU A 98 1.85 -12.76 -9.35
CA GLU A 98 1.13 -14.02 -9.18
C GLU A 98 0.31 -14.31 -10.43
N CYS A 99 0.57 -15.45 -11.07
CA CYS A 99 -0.12 -15.90 -12.30
C CYS A 99 -0.87 -17.23 -12.10
N GLN A 100 -1.26 -17.56 -10.86
CA GLN A 100 -1.96 -18.81 -10.56
C GLN A 100 -3.46 -18.76 -10.93
N GLY A 101 -4.04 -17.55 -10.96
CA GLY A 101 -5.43 -17.31 -11.38
C GLY A 101 -5.54 -16.91 -12.84
N GLN A 102 -6.80 -16.71 -13.29
CA GLN A 102 -7.10 -16.26 -14.66
C GLN A 102 -6.57 -14.85 -14.95
N THR A 103 -6.52 -13.99 -13.92
CA THR A 103 -6.05 -12.61 -14.05
C THR A 103 -4.75 -12.46 -13.25
N PRO A 104 -3.66 -11.95 -13.85
CA PRO A 104 -2.41 -11.77 -13.15
C PRO A 104 -2.54 -10.68 -12.08
N VAL A 105 -1.87 -10.90 -10.94
CA VAL A 105 -1.88 -9.98 -9.79
C VAL A 105 -0.46 -9.52 -9.53
N ILE A 106 -0.25 -8.21 -9.44
CA ILE A 106 1.02 -7.64 -8.95
C ILE A 106 0.87 -7.35 -7.45
N ASN A 107 1.74 -7.96 -6.66
CA ASN A 107 1.88 -7.68 -5.24
C ASN A 107 3.10 -6.78 -5.01
N GLY A 108 3.02 -5.91 -4.01
CA GLY A 108 4.10 -5.02 -3.61
C GLY A 108 4.15 -4.85 -2.09
N LEU A 109 5.38 -4.79 -1.57
CA LEU A 109 5.65 -4.47 -0.18
C LEU A 109 6.23 -3.06 -0.09
N ILE A 110 5.56 -2.17 0.63
CA ILE A 110 6.03 -0.81 0.91
C ILE A 110 6.26 -0.69 2.40
N VAL A 111 7.52 -0.48 2.80
CA VAL A 111 7.88 -0.26 4.20
C VAL A 111 7.29 1.07 4.65
N GLU A 112 6.86 1.14 5.91
CA GLU A 112 6.45 2.42 6.48
C GLU A 112 7.63 3.38 6.56
N GLU A 113 7.50 4.52 5.90
CA GLU A 113 8.54 5.53 5.83
C GLU A 113 8.41 6.54 6.97
N ALA A 114 9.46 7.32 7.20
CA ALA A 114 9.48 8.38 8.21
C ALA A 114 8.40 9.46 8.01
N SER A 115 7.82 9.55 6.79
CA SER A 115 6.71 10.44 6.49
C SER A 115 5.70 9.81 5.53
N GLN A 116 4.47 10.31 5.60
CA GLN A 116 3.41 9.93 4.66
C GLN A 116 3.74 10.32 3.22
N GLU A 117 4.45 11.44 3.01
CA GLU A 117 4.87 11.86 1.67
C GLU A 117 5.82 10.83 1.03
N LEU A 118 6.77 10.29 1.80
CA LEU A 118 7.66 9.23 1.33
C LEU A 118 6.89 7.93 1.06
N THR A 119 5.95 7.57 1.94
CA THR A 119 5.06 6.42 1.72
C THR A 119 4.27 6.56 0.40
N LEU A 120 3.73 7.76 0.13
CA LEU A 120 3.03 8.06 -1.13
C LEU A 120 3.95 8.01 -2.35
N LYS A 121 5.22 8.45 -2.23
CA LYS A 121 6.21 8.31 -3.31
C LYS A 121 6.52 6.84 -3.61
N SER A 122 6.67 6.01 -2.59
CA SER A 122 6.86 4.55 -2.76
C SER A 122 5.62 3.90 -3.38
N LEU A 123 4.41 4.34 -2.99
CA LEU A 123 3.17 3.89 -3.59
C LEU A 123 3.03 4.31 -5.06
N ALA A 124 3.43 5.53 -5.40
CA ALA A 124 3.49 6.00 -6.79
C ALA A 124 4.51 5.20 -7.62
N ALA A 125 5.68 4.87 -7.06
CA ALA A 125 6.66 4.03 -7.71
C ALA A 125 6.09 2.63 -8.01
N PHE A 126 5.39 2.01 -7.05
CA PHE A 126 4.67 0.76 -7.26
C PHE A 126 3.68 0.85 -8.44
N PHE A 127 2.87 1.91 -8.50
CA PHE A 127 1.90 2.07 -9.58
C PHE A 127 2.55 2.31 -10.95
N ASN A 128 3.63 3.08 -11.00
CA ASN A 128 4.38 3.32 -12.23
C ASN A 128 5.02 2.03 -12.75
N LEU A 129 5.64 1.24 -11.88
CA LEU A 129 6.25 -0.04 -12.25
C LEU A 129 5.21 -1.08 -12.65
N SER A 130 4.07 -1.17 -11.95
CA SER A 130 2.99 -2.08 -12.32
C SER A 130 2.32 -1.69 -13.64
N ASN A 131 2.16 -0.39 -13.92
CA ASN A 131 1.74 0.09 -15.25
C ASN A 131 2.75 -0.29 -16.34
N ALA A 132 4.04 -0.06 -16.10
CA ALA A 132 5.08 -0.43 -17.06
C ALA A 132 5.08 -1.93 -17.36
N ALA A 133 4.94 -2.77 -16.33
CA ALA A 133 4.82 -4.22 -16.49
C ALA A 133 3.58 -4.59 -17.33
N LYS A 134 2.41 -3.98 -17.04
CA LYS A 134 1.17 -4.20 -17.79
C LYS A 134 1.31 -3.84 -19.27
N HIS A 135 1.96 -2.72 -19.59
CA HIS A 135 2.17 -2.30 -20.98
C HIS A 135 3.26 -3.08 -21.72
N THR A 136 4.24 -3.64 -21.01
CA THR A 136 5.32 -4.45 -21.63
C THR A 136 4.84 -5.87 -21.96
N ALA A 137 3.82 -6.34 -21.23
CA ALA A 137 3.22 -7.64 -21.43
C ALA A 137 2.29 -7.72 -22.67
N HIS A 138 1.74 -6.58 -23.09
CA HIS A 138 0.95 -6.40 -24.31
C HIS A 138 1.81 -6.19 -25.54
#